data_AF-A0A955MQG8-F1
#
_entry.id   AF-A0A955MQG8-F1
#
_cell.length_a   1.000
_cell.length_b   1.000
_cell.length_c   1.000
_cell.angle_alpha   90.00
_cell.angle_beta   90.00
_cell.angle_gamma   90.00
#
_symmetry.space_group_name_H-M   'P 1'
#
loop_
_entity.id
_entity.type
_entity.pdbx_description
1 polymer ?
#
loop_
_entity_poly.entity_id
_entity_poly.type
_entity_poly.pdbx_seq_one_letter_code
_entity_poly.pdbx_strand_id
1 'polypeptide(L)'
;MRVVGLLLLSLLAWISPIYAEVTMENVEYGGWANCVRLSNGTMELIATTDVGPRIIRCGFVGGENLFLESTDQLGKTGGEDWR
;
A
#
# COMPACT_ATOMS: atom_id res chain seq x y z
N MET A 1 -30.21 41.08 3.48
CA MET A 1 -30.07 39.87 4.34
C MET A 1 -30.16 38.53 3.58
N ARG A 2 -30.37 38.49 2.25
CA ARG A 2 -30.48 37.22 1.49
C ARG A 2 -29.18 36.76 0.79
N VAL A 3 -28.18 37.64 0.65
CA VAL A 3 -26.93 37.34 -0.08
C VAL A 3 -25.83 36.81 0.85
N VAL A 4 -25.85 37.18 2.13
CA VAL A 4 -24.87 36.71 3.14
C VAL A 4 -25.05 35.22 3.48
N GLY A 5 -26.27 34.69 3.34
CA GLY A 5 -26.57 33.27 3.61
C GLY A 5 -26.04 32.30 2.55
N LEU A 6 -25.96 32.70 1.28
CA LEU A 6 -25.44 31.82 0.21
C LEU A 6 -23.91 31.68 0.23
N LEU A 7 -23.19 32.72 0.66
CA LEU A 7 -21.72 32.70 0.73
C LEU A 7 -21.20 31.76 1.84
N LEU A 8 -21.97 31.54 2.91
CA LEU A 8 -21.60 30.60 3.97
C LEU A 8 -21.76 29.13 3.54
N LEU A 9 -22.69 28.84 2.62
CA LEU A 9 -22.94 27.48 2.11
C LEU A 9 -21.91 27.03 1.07
N SER A 10 -21.25 27.95 0.36
CA SER A 10 -20.18 27.60 -0.60
C SER A 10 -18.84 27.27 0.06
N LEU A 11 -18.61 27.71 1.31
CA LEU A 11 -17.39 27.39 2.07
C LEU A 11 -17.35 25.95 2.60
N LEU A 12 -18.50 25.29 2.74
CA LEU A 12 -18.58 23.90 3.22
C LEU A 12 -18.37 22.85 2.11
N ALA A 13 -18.39 23.26 0.84
CA ALA A 13 -18.25 22.36 -0.31
C ALA A 13 -16.78 22.01 -0.66
N TRP A 14 -15.80 22.56 0.07
CA TRP A 14 -14.36 22.33 -0.13
C TRP A 14 -13.72 21.53 0.99
N ILE A 15 -14.52 20.95 1.88
CA ILE A 15 -14.02 19.90 2.78
C ILE A 15 -13.94 18.63 1.93
N SER A 16 -12.89 18.52 1.12
CA SER A 16 -12.50 17.24 0.55
C SER A 16 -12.41 16.26 1.71
N PRO A 17 -13.06 15.09 1.65
CA PRO A 17 -12.79 14.07 2.64
C PRO A 17 -11.28 13.82 2.61
N ILE A 18 -10.66 13.75 3.79
CA ILE A 18 -9.31 13.21 3.91
C ILE A 18 -9.44 11.74 3.53
N TYR A 19 -9.39 11.45 2.23
CA TYR A 19 -9.13 10.12 1.75
C TYR A 19 -7.65 9.87 2.01
N ALA A 20 -7.33 8.75 2.66
CA ALA A 20 -5.93 8.35 2.77
C ALA A 20 -5.40 8.14 1.35
N GLU A 21 -4.50 9.02 0.92
CA GLU A 21 -3.88 8.94 -0.40
C GLU A 21 -3.05 7.66 -0.45
N VAL A 22 -3.41 6.74 -1.34
CA VAL A 22 -2.65 5.50 -1.53
C VAL A 22 -1.56 5.76 -2.56
N THR A 23 -0.31 5.69 -2.13
CA THR A 23 0.86 5.75 -3.01
C THR A 23 1.23 4.35 -3.47
N MET A 24 1.64 4.24 -4.74
CA MET A 24 2.16 3.00 -5.34
C MET A 24 3.55 3.26 -5.90
N GLU A 25 4.50 2.38 -5.60
CA GLU A 25 5.86 2.42 -6.15
C GLU A 25 6.41 1.01 -6.39
N ASN A 26 7.29 0.88 -7.37
CA ASN A 26 8.04 -0.36 -7.58
C ASN A 26 9.26 -0.38 -6.66
N VAL A 27 9.50 -1.51 -6.00
CA VAL A 27 10.60 -1.71 -5.06
C VAL A 27 11.21 -3.09 -5.23
N GLU A 28 12.46 -3.25 -4.80
CA GLU A 28 13.04 -4.56 -4.53
C GLU A 28 12.73 -4.96 -3.09
N TYR A 29 12.30 -6.19 -2.86
CA TYR A 29 11.96 -6.65 -1.50
C TYR A 29 12.17 -8.15 -1.35
N GLY A 30 12.77 -8.57 -0.23
CA GLY A 30 12.92 -9.98 0.11
C GLY A 30 13.62 -10.80 -0.97
N GLY A 31 14.57 -10.21 -1.70
CA GLY A 31 15.32 -10.86 -2.78
C GLY A 31 14.61 -10.90 -4.16
N TRP A 32 13.37 -10.43 -4.27
CA TRP A 32 12.69 -10.24 -5.56
C TRP A 32 12.91 -8.82 -6.08
N ALA A 33 13.21 -8.73 -7.38
CA ALA A 33 13.50 -7.47 -8.05
C ALA A 33 12.23 -6.70 -8.43
N ASN A 34 11.14 -7.44 -8.69
CA ASN A 34 9.88 -6.84 -9.11
C ASN A 34 8.84 -7.00 -7.99
N CYS A 35 8.76 -6.00 -7.12
CA CYS A 35 7.69 -5.86 -6.15
C CYS A 35 6.99 -4.51 -6.29
N VAL A 36 5.73 -4.46 -5.87
CA VAL A 36 4.91 -3.25 -5.78
C VAL A 36 4.63 -2.97 -4.31
N ARG A 37 5.04 -1.79 -3.84
CA ARG A 37 4.70 -1.27 -2.52
C ARG A 37 3.51 -0.35 -2.62
N LEU A 38 2.53 -0.58 -1.75
CA LEU A 38 1.38 0.29 -1.55
C LEU A 38 1.44 0.86 -0.14
N SER A 39 1.18 2.14 0.02
CA SER A 39 1.11 2.78 1.35
C SER A 39 0.00 3.81 1.38
N ASN A 40 -0.72 3.89 2.50
CA ASN A 40 -1.68 4.96 2.76
C ASN A 40 -1.20 5.94 3.84
N GLY A 41 0.11 5.92 4.13
CA GLY A 41 0.75 6.70 5.19
C GLY A 41 0.66 6.09 6.59
N THR A 42 -0.23 5.11 6.82
CA THR A 42 -0.36 4.40 8.11
C THR A 42 0.03 2.93 8.00
N MET A 43 -0.48 2.25 6.97
CA MET A 43 -0.20 0.86 6.63
C MET A 43 0.54 0.80 5.30
N GLU A 44 1.39 -0.22 5.16
CA GLU A 44 2.06 -0.57 3.92
C GLU A 44 1.86 -2.05 3.57
N LEU A 45 1.70 -2.30 2.28
CA LEU A 45 1.63 -3.63 1.69
C LEU A 45 2.75 -3.76 0.67
N ILE A 46 3.35 -4.94 0.55
CA ILE A 46 4.28 -5.26 -0.53
C ILE A 46 3.81 -6.54 -1.20
N ALA A 47 3.64 -6.48 -2.52
CA ALA A 47 3.33 -7.63 -3.34
C ALA A 47 4.47 -7.90 -4.32
N THR A 48 4.97 -9.14 -4.38
CA THR A 48 5.87 -9.56 -5.46
C THR A 48 5.08 -9.74 -6.76
N THR A 49 5.68 -9.46 -7.90
CA THR A 49 5.14 -9.79 -9.24
C THR A 49 5.95 -10.87 -9.94
N ASP A 50 7.10 -11.26 -9.39
CA ASP A 50 7.98 -12.32 -9.91
C ASP A 50 7.38 -13.73 -9.72
N VAL A 51 6.65 -13.97 -8.62
CA VAL A 51 5.99 -15.26 -8.31
C VAL A 51 4.51 -15.04 -7.98
N GLY A 52 3.76 -14.63 -9.01
CA GLY A 52 2.34 -14.22 -8.91
C GLY A 52 2.15 -12.97 -8.03
N PRO A 53 1.05 -12.21 -8.15
CA PRO A 53 0.80 -11.14 -7.19
C PRO A 53 0.43 -11.74 -5.83
N ARG A 54 1.43 -11.93 -4.96
CA ARG A 54 1.28 -12.38 -3.57
C ARG A 54 1.68 -11.24 -2.64
N ILE A 55 0.79 -10.84 -1.72
CA ILE A 55 1.14 -9.91 -0.65
C ILE A 55 2.08 -10.65 0.32
N ILE A 56 3.35 -10.27 0.30
CA ILE A 56 4.42 -10.87 1.12
C ILE A 56 4.69 -10.06 2.39
N ARG A 57 4.24 -8.79 2.42
CA ARG A 57 4.30 -7.93 3.60
C ARG A 57 2.99 -7.20 3.81
N CYS A 58 2.50 -7.16 5.03
CA CYS A 58 1.38 -6.35 5.47
C CYS A 58 1.67 -5.82 6.87
N GLY A 59 1.77 -4.51 7.07
CA GLY A 59 2.05 -3.96 8.39
C GLY A 59 1.99 -2.45 8.44
N PHE A 60 2.21 -1.88 9.62
CA PHE A 60 2.32 -0.43 9.77
C PHE A 60 3.58 0.07 9.06
N VAL A 61 3.53 1.31 8.54
CA VAL A 61 4.70 1.97 7.93
C VAL A 61 5.83 2.04 8.95
N GLY A 62 6.96 1.40 8.66
CA GLY A 62 8.12 1.32 9.57
C GLY A 62 7.91 0.44 10.81
N GLY A 63 6.76 -0.25 10.91
CA GLY A 63 6.45 -1.20 11.96
C GLY A 63 6.64 -2.66 11.54
N GLU A 64 6.24 -3.55 12.43
CA GLU A 64 6.33 -5.01 12.23
C GLU A 64 5.46 -5.48 11.06
N ASN A 65 5.96 -6.50 10.34
CA ASN A 65 5.16 -7.23 9.36
C ASN A 65 4.24 -8.21 10.09
N LEU A 66 2.94 -8.16 9.77
CA LEU A 66 1.92 -9.05 10.31
C LEU A 66 1.92 -10.42 9.61
N PHE A 67 2.59 -10.55 8.46
CA PHE A 67 2.73 -11.81 7.72
C PHE A 67 4.07 -12.47 8.02
N LEU A 68 4.12 -13.79 7.88
CA LEU A 68 5.36 -14.54 7.96
C LEU A 68 6.14 -14.40 6.66
N GLU A 69 7.39 -13.95 6.77
CA GLU A 69 8.37 -14.04 5.69
C GLU A 69 9.22 -15.30 5.89
N SER A 70 8.94 -16.33 5.10
CA SER A 70 9.74 -17.56 5.11
C SER A 70 11.10 -17.28 4.49
N THR A 71 12.12 -17.07 5.31
CA THR A 71 13.47 -16.66 4.87
C THR A 71 14.11 -17.64 3.90
N ASP A 72 13.71 -18.91 3.94
CA ASP A 72 14.14 -19.96 3.02
C ASP A 72 13.47 -19.88 1.64
N GLN A 73 12.36 -19.16 1.49
CA GLN A 73 11.64 -18.99 0.22
C GLN A 73 11.84 -17.61 -0.42
N LEU A 74 12.26 -16.61 0.38
CA LEU A 74 12.50 -15.26 -0.09
C LEU A 74 13.45 -15.21 -1.31
N GLY A 75 13.03 -14.49 -2.35
CA GLY A 75 13.82 -14.23 -3.56
C GLY A 75 13.92 -15.40 -4.53
N LYS A 76 13.29 -16.54 -4.22
CA LYS A 76 13.29 -17.70 -5.11
C LYS A 76 12.20 -17.54 -6.17
N THR A 77 12.53 -17.90 -7.40
CA THR A 77 11.59 -17.95 -8.53
C THR A 77 11.61 -19.34 -9.15
N GLY A 78 10.47 -19.76 -9.72
CA GLY A 78 10.31 -21.11 -10.26
C GLY A 78 10.44 -22.23 -9.21
N GLY A 79 10.52 -23.48 -9.69
CA GLY A 79 10.56 -24.67 -8.86
C GLY A 79 9.62 -25.76 -9.34
N GLU A 80 9.98 -27.02 -9.11
CA GLU A 80 9.10 -28.16 -9.40
C GLU A 80 8.14 -28.50 -8.25
N ASP A 81 8.41 -27.96 -7.06
CA ASP A 81 7.60 -28.13 -5.86
C ASP A 81 6.78 -26.88 -5.55
N TRP A 82 5.67 -27.06 -4.83
CA TRP A 82 4.87 -25.95 -4.30
C TRP A 82 5.65 -25.17 -3.22
N ARG A 83 5.66 -23.85 -3.36
CA ARG A 83 6.41 -22.89 -2.54
C ARG A 83 5.58 -21.61 -2.30
#